data_AF-A0A3C0TJR9-F1
#
_entry.id   AF-A0A3C0TJR9-F1
#
_cell.length_a   1.000
_cell.length_b   1.000
_cell.length_c   1.000
_cell.angle_alpha   90.00
_cell.angle_beta   90.00
_cell.angle_gamma   90.00
#
_symmetry.space_group_name_H-M   'P 1'
#
loop_
_entity.id
_entity.type
_entity.pdbx_description
1 polymer ?
#
loop_
_entity_poly.entity_id
_entity_poly.type
_entity_poly.pdbx_seq_one_letter_code
_entity_poly.pdbx_strand_id
1 'polypeptide(L)'
;GTKGQKSDVPPCVEKCPEAKSGKRTKFQGVRYRTGATYKRPDGMILFDNSLCIGCYKCIKACPYGVRYIDPAVQLTRADREKDFGIGKCTFCEHRVDKGIEPACVQSCPHGARTFGDMNDSTSEVAKLIKQFKLDKNRDKTTLLPKEKTKPHVFYIDPDGVLGRYTFDHKDEKKKAAEYRDNII
;
A
#
# COMPACT_ATOMS: atom_id res chain seq x y z
N GLY A 1 -7.44 -23.41 -4.43
CA GLY A 1 -8.54 -22.45 -4.42
C GLY A 1 -8.76 -21.94 -3.01
N THR A 2 -8.24 -20.77 -2.68
CA THR A 2 -8.34 -20.19 -1.34
C THR A 2 -9.63 -19.37 -1.23
N LYS A 3 -10.59 -19.92 -0.48
CA LYS A 3 -11.79 -19.20 -0.04
C LYS A 3 -11.34 -17.91 0.66
N GLY A 4 -11.84 -16.78 0.16
CA GLY A 4 -11.45 -15.45 0.60
C GLY A 4 -11.58 -15.27 2.11
N GLN A 5 -10.44 -15.10 2.78
CA GLN A 5 -10.42 -14.53 4.11
C GLN A 5 -10.82 -13.06 4.00
N LYS A 6 -11.92 -12.68 4.65
CA LYS A 6 -12.29 -11.26 4.87
C LYS A 6 -11.20 -10.45 5.59
N SER A 7 -10.18 -11.10 6.16
CA SER A 7 -9.19 -10.50 7.09
C SER A 7 -7.96 -9.84 6.46
N ASP A 8 -7.96 -9.60 5.14
CA ASP A 8 -6.77 -9.15 4.41
C ASP A 8 -7.05 -7.98 3.43
N VAL A 9 -8.15 -7.28 3.66
CA VAL A 9 -8.50 -6.04 2.96
C VAL A 9 -7.98 -4.87 3.80
N PRO A 10 -7.07 -4.03 3.27
CA PRO A 10 -6.54 -2.92 4.06
C PRO A 10 -7.59 -1.81 4.24
N PRO A 11 -7.52 -1.01 5.31
CA PRO A 11 -8.50 0.02 5.63
C PRO A 11 -8.78 1.01 4.49
N CYS A 12 -7.74 1.39 3.74
CA CYS A 12 -7.88 2.29 2.60
C CYS A 12 -8.77 1.73 1.48
N VAL A 13 -8.75 0.43 1.24
CA VAL A 13 -9.63 -0.26 0.28
C VAL A 13 -11.03 -0.41 0.87
N GLU A 14 -11.13 -0.78 2.14
CA GLU A 14 -12.41 -0.93 2.84
C GLU A 14 -13.23 0.37 2.88
N LYS A 15 -12.58 1.50 3.16
CA LYS A 15 -13.26 2.80 3.29
C LYS A 15 -13.53 3.51 1.96
N CYS A 16 -13.05 2.99 0.84
CA CYS A 16 -13.29 3.59 -0.46
C CYS A 16 -14.66 3.15 -1.02
N PRO A 17 -15.59 4.09 -1.27
CA PRO A 17 -16.89 3.76 -1.87
C PRO A 17 -16.75 3.19 -3.30
N GLU A 18 -15.67 3.56 -3.98
CA GLU A 18 -15.36 3.18 -5.37
C GLU A 18 -14.38 1.98 -5.44
N ALA A 19 -14.17 1.24 -4.35
CA ALA A 19 -13.24 0.10 -4.34
C ALA A 19 -13.61 -1.05 -5.29
N LYS A 20 -14.86 -1.06 -5.78
CA LYS A 20 -15.43 -2.10 -6.65
C LYS A 20 -16.11 -1.52 -7.90
N SER A 21 -15.87 -0.27 -8.26
CA SER A 21 -16.49 0.33 -9.45
C SER A 21 -15.78 0.00 -10.76
N GLY A 22 -14.57 -0.56 -10.68
CA GLY A 22 -13.81 -0.94 -11.85
C GLY A 22 -14.22 -2.27 -12.47
N LYS A 23 -13.49 -2.62 -13.53
CA LYS A 23 -13.71 -3.83 -14.33
C LYS A 23 -13.35 -5.10 -13.54
N ARG A 24 -14.02 -6.20 -13.88
CA ARG A 24 -13.56 -7.54 -13.51
C ARG A 24 -12.42 -7.93 -14.47
N THR A 25 -11.30 -8.36 -13.93
CA THR A 25 -10.12 -8.75 -14.71
C THR A 25 -9.45 -10.00 -14.12
N LYS A 26 -8.36 -10.45 -14.73
CA LYS A 26 -7.56 -11.60 -14.31
C LYS A 26 -6.09 -11.22 -14.17
N PHE A 27 -5.45 -11.71 -13.12
CA PHE A 27 -3.99 -11.64 -12.95
C PHE A 27 -3.52 -13.03 -12.54
N GLN A 28 -2.57 -13.60 -13.28
CA GLN A 28 -2.05 -14.96 -13.05
C GLN A 28 -3.16 -16.01 -12.82
N GLY A 29 -4.21 -15.97 -13.64
CA GLY A 29 -5.37 -16.88 -13.54
C GLY A 29 -6.39 -16.54 -12.45
N VAL A 30 -6.08 -15.64 -11.51
CA VAL A 30 -6.99 -15.23 -10.43
C VAL A 30 -7.89 -14.09 -10.89
N ARG A 31 -9.21 -14.31 -10.83
CA ARG A 31 -10.20 -13.25 -11.10
C ARG A 31 -10.32 -12.30 -9.92
N TYR A 32 -10.25 -11.00 -10.19
CA TYR A 32 -10.47 -9.95 -9.19
C TYR A 32 -11.16 -8.73 -9.82
N ARG A 33 -11.48 -7.73 -9.01
CA ARG A 33 -12.18 -6.51 -9.44
C ARG A 33 -11.33 -5.29 -9.08
N THR A 34 -11.16 -4.38 -10.04
CA THR A 34 -10.47 -3.10 -9.82
C THR A 34 -11.43 -2.04 -9.26
N GLY A 35 -10.91 -0.87 -8.92
CA GLY A 35 -11.66 0.27 -8.41
C GLY A 35 -10.75 1.46 -8.19
N ALA A 36 -11.26 2.53 -7.57
CA ALA A 36 -10.44 3.69 -7.25
C ALA A 36 -9.27 3.35 -6.31
N THR A 37 -9.45 2.37 -5.42
CA THR A 37 -8.35 1.68 -4.72
C THR A 37 -8.73 0.23 -4.49
N TYR A 38 -7.79 -0.68 -4.72
CA TYR A 38 -8.07 -2.12 -4.70
C TYR A 38 -6.83 -2.93 -4.34
N LYS A 39 -7.04 -4.20 -3.98
CA LYS A 39 -5.99 -5.19 -3.77
C LYS A 39 -5.90 -6.10 -4.99
N ARG A 40 -4.72 -6.20 -5.58
CA ARG A 40 -4.40 -7.13 -6.66
C ARG A 40 -4.06 -8.51 -6.07
N PRO A 41 -4.24 -9.62 -6.81
CA PRO A 41 -4.04 -10.97 -6.26
C PRO A 41 -2.65 -11.27 -5.70
N ASP A 42 -1.61 -10.59 -6.18
CA ASP A 42 -0.23 -10.66 -5.68
C ASP A 42 0.00 -9.88 -4.37
N GLY A 43 -1.06 -9.26 -3.83
CA GLY A 43 -1.00 -8.50 -2.59
C GLY A 43 -0.69 -7.02 -2.76
N MET A 44 -0.41 -6.54 -3.98
CA MET A 44 -0.23 -5.11 -4.21
C MET A 44 -1.53 -4.35 -3.95
N ILE A 45 -1.42 -3.23 -3.24
CA ILE A 45 -2.53 -2.28 -3.09
C ILE A 45 -2.34 -1.23 -4.17
N LEU A 46 -3.29 -1.10 -5.09
CA LEU A 46 -3.21 -0.19 -6.24
C LEU A 46 -4.40 0.78 -6.23
N PHE A 47 -4.34 1.77 -7.12
CA PHE A 47 -5.38 2.78 -7.28
C PHE A 47 -5.55 3.14 -8.76
N ASP A 48 -6.75 3.60 -9.10
CA ASP A 48 -7.10 4.09 -10.42
C ASP A 48 -7.75 5.45 -10.26
N ASN A 49 -7.02 6.50 -10.64
CA ASN A 49 -7.49 7.88 -10.48
C ASN A 49 -8.65 8.22 -11.42
N SER A 50 -8.89 7.46 -12.49
CA SER A 50 -10.07 7.67 -13.36
C SER A 50 -11.39 7.30 -12.67
N LEU A 51 -11.33 6.45 -11.64
CA LEU A 51 -12.47 6.04 -10.83
C LEU A 51 -12.54 6.79 -9.49
N CYS A 52 -11.50 7.55 -9.16
CA CYS A 52 -11.44 8.30 -7.91
C CYS A 52 -12.46 9.45 -7.91
N ILE A 53 -13.02 9.72 -6.72
CA ILE A 53 -14.04 10.76 -6.51
C ILE A 53 -13.60 11.83 -5.50
N GLY A 54 -12.29 11.97 -5.27
CA GLY A 54 -11.76 13.05 -4.41
C GLY A 54 -12.24 13.06 -2.96
N CYS A 55 -12.84 11.97 -2.44
CA CYS A 55 -13.41 11.99 -1.08
C CYS A 55 -12.36 11.84 0.04
N TYR A 56 -11.11 11.51 -0.32
CA TYR A 56 -9.94 11.36 0.56
C TYR A 56 -10.09 10.45 1.80
N LYS A 57 -11.18 9.67 1.90
CA LYS A 57 -11.41 8.71 2.99
C LYS A 57 -10.29 7.67 3.09
N CYS A 58 -9.70 7.28 1.95
CA CYS A 58 -8.62 6.31 1.91
C CYS A 58 -7.30 6.85 2.51
N ILE A 59 -7.07 8.18 2.46
CA ILE A 59 -5.93 8.85 3.10
C ILE A 59 -6.11 8.77 4.61
N LYS A 60 -7.24 9.27 5.12
CA LYS A 60 -7.56 9.28 6.56
C LYS A 60 -7.60 7.88 7.18
N ALA A 61 -7.97 6.86 6.39
CA ALA A 61 -8.01 5.48 6.85
C ALA A 61 -6.65 4.79 6.91
N CYS A 62 -5.61 5.33 6.27
CA CYS A 62 -4.30 4.71 6.26
C CYS A 62 -3.53 5.09 7.54
N PRO A 63 -3.18 4.12 8.41
CA PRO A 63 -2.48 4.45 9.66
C PRO A 63 -1.00 4.80 9.44
N TYR A 64 -0.49 4.60 8.22
CA TYR A 64 0.93 4.80 7.89
C TYR A 64 1.25 6.19 7.34
N GLY A 65 0.26 7.05 7.09
CA GLY A 65 0.48 8.39 6.51
C GLY A 65 0.99 8.40 5.06
N VAL A 66 1.09 7.24 4.39
CA VAL A 66 1.76 7.11 3.07
C VAL A 66 0.87 7.37 1.86
N ARG A 67 -0.37 7.82 2.07
CA ARG A 67 -1.29 8.23 1.00
C ARG A 67 -1.46 9.74 1.06
N TYR A 68 -1.36 10.39 -0.07
CA TYR A 68 -1.43 11.85 -0.16
C TYR A 68 -2.30 12.27 -1.34
N ILE A 69 -2.78 13.51 -1.31
CA ILE A 69 -3.40 14.16 -2.46
C ILE A 69 -2.28 14.50 -3.43
N ASP A 70 -2.44 14.17 -4.70
CA ASP A 70 -1.45 14.45 -5.75
C ASP A 70 -1.94 15.60 -6.64
N PRO A 71 -1.44 16.84 -6.45
CA PRO A 71 -1.88 18.00 -7.23
C PRO A 71 -1.59 17.89 -8.73
N ALA A 72 -0.66 17.02 -9.14
CA ALA A 72 -0.34 16.78 -10.54
C ALA A 72 -1.38 15.90 -11.24
N VAL A 73 -2.30 15.30 -10.49
CA VAL A 73 -3.35 14.43 -11.03
C VAL A 73 -4.70 15.10 -10.84
N GLN A 74 -5.23 15.72 -11.90
CA GLN A 74 -6.62 16.16 -11.89
C GLN A 74 -7.56 14.98 -12.13
N LEU A 75 -8.71 14.98 -11.45
CA LEU A 75 -9.73 13.95 -11.68
C LEU A 75 -10.48 14.23 -12.98
N THR A 76 -10.68 13.18 -13.76
CA THR A 76 -11.32 13.25 -15.09
C THR A 76 -12.84 13.09 -15.04
N ARG A 77 -13.42 12.99 -13.85
CA ARG A 77 -14.86 12.79 -13.66
C ARG A 77 -15.53 14.16 -13.61
N ALA A 78 -16.50 14.41 -14.48
CA ALA A 78 -17.10 15.75 -14.67
C ALA A 78 -17.60 16.41 -13.36
N ASP A 79 -18.15 15.64 -12.43
CA ASP A 79 -18.63 16.15 -11.13
C ASP A 79 -17.51 16.41 -10.11
N ARG A 80 -16.25 16.09 -10.45
CA ARG A 80 -15.08 16.09 -9.55
C ARG A 80 -13.85 16.78 -10.15
N GLU A 81 -13.97 17.51 -11.27
CA GLU A 81 -12.84 18.15 -11.97
C GLU A 81 -12.07 19.16 -11.10
N LYS A 82 -12.70 19.69 -10.04
CA LYS A 82 -12.06 20.58 -9.07
C LYS A 82 -11.22 19.85 -8.01
N ASP A 83 -11.31 18.53 -7.95
CA ASP A 83 -10.58 17.70 -7.01
C ASP A 83 -9.34 17.08 -7.64
N PHE A 84 -8.44 16.62 -6.78
CA PHE A 84 -7.21 15.96 -7.17
C PHE A 84 -7.24 14.46 -6.89
N GLY A 85 -6.45 13.73 -7.65
CA GLY A 85 -6.15 12.33 -7.46
C GLY A 85 -5.34 12.09 -6.21
N ILE A 86 -5.06 10.81 -5.96
CA ILE A 86 -4.21 10.40 -4.84
C ILE A 86 -2.93 9.76 -5.36
N GLY A 87 -1.88 9.87 -4.55
CA GLY A 87 -0.60 9.21 -4.76
C GLY A 87 -0.25 8.31 -3.57
N LYS A 88 0.54 7.26 -3.87
CA LYS A 88 1.27 6.42 -2.92
C LYS A 88 2.23 5.50 -3.66
N CYS A 89 3.13 4.84 -2.94
CA CYS A 89 3.94 3.74 -3.49
C CYS A 89 3.05 2.65 -4.14
N THR A 90 3.37 2.25 -5.37
CA THR A 90 2.70 1.18 -6.13
C THR A 90 3.54 -0.09 -6.24
N PHE A 91 4.60 -0.20 -5.44
CA PHE A 91 5.67 -1.20 -5.63
C PHE A 91 6.24 -1.23 -7.05
N CYS A 92 6.24 -0.07 -7.72
CA CYS A 92 6.65 0.05 -9.12
C CYS A 92 5.95 -0.98 -10.01
N GLU A 93 4.65 -1.18 -9.85
CA GLU A 93 3.85 -2.15 -10.61
C GLU A 93 4.19 -2.17 -12.12
N HIS A 94 4.22 -1.01 -12.78
CA HIS A 94 4.66 -0.83 -14.18
C HIS A 94 6.03 -1.44 -14.56
N ARG A 95 6.93 -1.66 -13.60
CA ARG A 95 8.24 -2.32 -13.76
C ARG A 95 8.15 -3.79 -13.39
N VAL A 96 7.53 -4.10 -12.26
CA VAL A 96 7.38 -5.47 -11.76
C VAL A 96 6.62 -6.35 -12.76
N ASP A 97 5.60 -5.80 -13.41
CA ASP A 97 4.83 -6.50 -14.44
C ASP A 97 5.65 -6.81 -15.70
N LYS A 98 6.82 -6.18 -15.86
CA LYS A 98 7.81 -6.44 -16.92
C LYS A 98 9.00 -7.28 -16.44
N GLY A 99 8.92 -7.83 -15.23
CA GLY A 99 10.03 -8.58 -14.61
C GLY A 99 11.19 -7.70 -14.15
N ILE A 100 10.98 -6.40 -14.02
CA ILE A 100 12.00 -5.44 -13.57
C ILE A 100 11.74 -5.11 -12.09
N GLU A 101 12.77 -5.18 -11.26
CA GLU A 101 12.66 -4.85 -9.85
C GLU A 101 12.22 -3.39 -9.59
N PRO A 102 11.62 -3.10 -8.42
CA PRO A 102 11.26 -1.74 -8.05
C PRO A 102 12.47 -0.81 -8.02
N ALA A 103 12.29 0.44 -8.44
CA ALA A 103 13.37 1.42 -8.52
C ALA A 103 14.07 1.63 -7.16
N CYS A 104 13.30 1.61 -6.07
CA CYS A 104 13.83 1.78 -4.72
C CYS A 104 14.69 0.61 -4.22
N VAL A 105 14.59 -0.57 -4.86
CA VAL A 105 15.41 -1.76 -4.60
C VAL A 105 16.65 -1.69 -5.47
N GLN A 106 16.49 -1.48 -6.78
CA GLN A 106 17.59 -1.36 -7.74
C GLN A 106 18.59 -0.25 -7.34
N SER A 107 18.09 0.88 -6.85
CA SER A 107 18.92 2.02 -6.48
C SER A 107 19.60 1.88 -5.13
N CYS A 108 19.43 0.77 -4.41
CA CYS A 108 19.97 0.60 -3.07
C CYS A 108 21.40 0.06 -3.12
N PRO A 109 22.44 0.88 -2.87
CA PRO A 109 23.83 0.46 -3.08
C PRO A 109 24.27 -0.66 -2.12
N HIS A 110 23.69 -0.70 -0.93
CA HIS A 110 24.07 -1.64 0.13
C HIS A 110 23.09 -2.83 0.26
N GLY A 111 22.13 -2.97 -0.66
CA GLY A 111 21.19 -4.10 -0.63
C GLY A 111 20.27 -4.15 0.60
N ALA A 112 19.98 -3.01 1.23
CA ALA A 112 19.12 -2.94 2.41
C ALA A 112 17.63 -3.25 2.12
N ARG A 113 17.25 -3.34 0.85
CA ARG A 113 15.88 -3.63 0.40
C ARG A 113 15.91 -4.85 -0.49
N THR A 114 14.95 -5.74 -0.28
CA THR A 114 14.73 -6.93 -1.10
C THR A 114 13.25 -6.99 -1.46
N PHE A 115 12.94 -7.37 -2.70
CA PHE A 115 11.56 -7.47 -3.20
C PHE A 115 11.36 -8.81 -3.90
N GLY A 116 10.18 -9.40 -3.75
CA GLY A 116 9.86 -10.71 -4.28
C GLY A 116 8.58 -11.30 -3.69
N ASP A 117 8.14 -12.44 -4.24
CA ASP A 117 6.97 -13.16 -3.76
C ASP A 117 7.33 -14.02 -2.54
N MET A 118 6.69 -13.73 -1.40
CA MET A 118 6.89 -14.50 -0.18
C MET A 118 6.34 -15.94 -0.24
N ASN A 119 5.50 -16.26 -1.23
CA ASN A 119 4.96 -17.59 -1.46
C ASN A 119 5.82 -18.43 -2.43
N ASP A 120 6.74 -17.80 -3.15
CA ASP A 120 7.72 -18.51 -3.97
C ASP A 120 8.94 -18.87 -3.10
N SER A 121 9.07 -20.14 -2.76
CA SER A 121 10.17 -20.66 -1.92
C SER A 121 11.57 -20.42 -2.48
N THR A 122 11.70 -20.14 -3.78
CA THR A 122 12.98 -19.85 -4.42
C THR A 122 13.38 -18.37 -4.32
N SER A 123 12.41 -17.50 -4.00
CA SER A 123 12.64 -16.06 -3.89
C SER A 123 13.50 -15.71 -2.68
N GLU A 124 14.31 -14.67 -2.81
CA GLU A 124 15.16 -14.20 -1.71
C GLU A 124 14.32 -13.71 -0.51
N VAL A 125 13.17 -13.08 -0.80
CA VAL A 125 12.22 -12.66 0.25
C VAL A 125 11.71 -13.85 1.05
N ALA A 126 11.34 -14.96 0.41
CA ALA A 126 10.85 -16.15 1.12
C ALA A 126 11.94 -16.77 2.02
N LYS A 127 13.20 -16.78 1.56
CA LYS A 127 14.34 -17.24 2.36
C LYS A 127 14.54 -16.34 3.59
N LEU A 128 14.55 -15.02 3.41
CA LEU A 128 14.71 -14.06 4.52
C LEU A 128 13.54 -14.17 5.52
N ILE A 129 12.29 -14.29 5.05
CA ILE A 129 11.12 -14.48 5.91
C ILE A 129 11.28 -15.73 6.77
N LYS A 130 11.75 -16.85 6.19
CA LYS A 130 11.98 -18.10 6.92
C LYS A 130 13.14 -17.97 7.89
N GLN A 131 14.28 -17.45 7.44
CA GLN A 131 15.52 -17.31 8.23
C GLN A 131 15.30 -16.44 9.47
N PHE A 132 14.68 -15.27 9.31
CA PHE A 132 14.45 -14.31 10.39
C PHE A 132 13.08 -14.46 11.06
N LYS A 133 12.30 -15.48 10.67
CA LYS A 133 10.95 -15.76 11.20
C LYS A 133 10.03 -14.54 11.12
N LEU A 134 10.11 -13.75 10.05
CA LEU A 134 9.46 -12.44 9.94
C LEU A 134 7.94 -12.53 10.05
N ASP A 135 7.31 -13.39 9.26
CA ASP A 135 5.83 -13.53 9.25
C ASP A 135 5.27 -14.09 10.57
N LYS A 136 6.06 -14.91 11.28
CA LYS A 136 5.70 -15.43 12.61
C LYS A 136 5.85 -14.39 13.73
N ASN A 137 6.67 -13.36 13.52
CA ASN A 137 7.01 -12.34 14.50
C ASN A 137 6.60 -10.93 14.02
N ARG A 138 5.43 -10.81 13.38
CA ARG A 138 4.95 -9.54 12.82
C ARG A 138 4.95 -8.37 13.81
N ASP A 139 4.69 -8.64 15.09
CA ASP A 139 4.70 -7.63 16.15
C ASP A 139 6.07 -6.96 16.36
N LYS A 140 7.15 -7.58 15.89
CA LYS A 140 8.53 -7.07 16.00
C LYS A 140 9.18 -6.77 14.66
N THR A 141 8.56 -7.19 13.56
CA THR A 141 9.18 -7.14 12.23
C THR A 141 8.34 -6.33 11.24
N THR A 142 7.22 -5.76 11.67
CA THR A 142 6.39 -4.88 10.86
C THR A 142 6.14 -3.55 11.54
N LEU A 143 5.95 -2.52 10.74
CA LEU A 143 5.67 -1.17 11.23
C LEU A 143 4.24 -1.08 11.77
N LEU A 144 4.07 -0.41 12.91
CA LEU A 144 2.79 -0.19 13.59
C LEU A 144 1.93 -1.46 13.74
N PRO A 145 2.45 -2.52 14.40
CA PRO A 145 1.76 -3.81 14.50
C PRO A 145 0.40 -3.73 15.22
N LYS A 146 0.22 -2.74 16.11
CA LYS A 146 -1.04 -2.47 16.83
C LYS A 146 -2.21 -2.10 15.90
N GLU A 147 -1.93 -1.63 14.70
CA GLU A 147 -2.93 -1.26 13.68
C GLU A 147 -3.58 -2.47 13.00
N LYS A 148 -3.02 -3.67 13.20
CA LYS A 148 -3.59 -4.96 12.73
C LYS A 148 -3.91 -5.01 11.23
N THR A 149 -3.21 -4.21 10.42
CA THR A 149 -3.38 -4.12 8.96
C THR A 149 -2.63 -5.22 8.19
N LYS A 150 -1.85 -6.07 8.87
CA LYS A 150 -1.04 -7.16 8.31
C LYS A 150 -0.20 -6.73 7.09
N PRO A 151 0.71 -5.73 7.22
CA PRO A 151 1.46 -5.19 6.09
C PRO A 151 2.42 -6.22 5.47
N HIS A 152 2.81 -6.01 4.22
CA HIS A 152 3.76 -6.87 3.48
C HIS A 152 5.16 -6.26 3.34
N VAL A 153 5.49 -5.28 4.19
CA VAL A 153 6.84 -4.74 4.32
C VAL A 153 7.36 -5.15 5.70
N PHE A 154 8.46 -5.90 5.70
CA PHE A 154 9.09 -6.41 6.90
C PHE A 154 10.45 -5.75 7.11
N TYR A 155 10.88 -5.71 8.37
CA TYR A 155 12.16 -5.17 8.79
C TYR A 155 12.96 -6.25 9.51
N ILE A 156 14.23 -6.41 9.11
CA ILE A 156 15.23 -7.13 9.89
C ILE A 156 15.91 -6.07 10.76
N ASP A 157 15.57 -6.07 12.04
CA ASP A 157 15.95 -5.02 12.99
C ASP A 157 16.72 -5.63 14.17
N PRO A 158 18.03 -5.87 14.02
CA PRO A 158 18.84 -6.47 15.07
C PRO A 158 18.94 -5.59 16.32
N ASP A 159 18.80 -4.26 16.17
CA ASP A 159 18.98 -3.29 17.25
C ASP A 159 17.67 -2.91 17.98
N GLY A 160 16.54 -3.46 17.54
CA GLY A 160 15.22 -3.23 18.12
C GLY A 160 14.72 -1.79 17.98
N VAL A 161 15.17 -1.08 16.94
CA VAL A 161 14.78 0.32 16.65
C VAL A 161 13.28 0.44 16.38
N LEU A 162 12.68 -0.54 15.70
CA LEU A 162 11.27 -0.54 15.32
C LEU A 162 10.35 -0.48 16.54
N GLY A 163 10.75 -1.13 17.65
CA GLY A 163 10.01 -1.09 18.92
C GLY A 163 10.04 0.27 19.62
N ARG A 164 11.01 1.13 19.29
CA ARG A 164 11.13 2.50 19.80
C ARG A 164 10.41 3.52 18.92
N TYR A 165 9.96 3.12 17.73
CA TYR A 165 9.29 4.02 16.80
C TYR A 165 7.88 4.34 17.27
N THR A 166 7.68 5.57 17.77
CA THR A 166 6.36 6.10 18.13
C THR A 166 5.85 7.01 17.02
N PHE A 167 4.69 6.68 16.45
CA PHE A 167 4.02 7.51 15.45
C PHE A 167 2.97 8.39 16.15
N ASP A 168 3.19 9.70 16.20
CA ASP A 168 2.22 10.63 16.76
C ASP A 168 1.21 11.06 15.68
N HIS A 169 0.01 10.48 15.75
CA HIS A 169 -1.10 10.83 14.86
C HIS A 169 -1.63 12.26 15.04
N LYS A 170 -1.25 12.98 16.11
CA LYS A 170 -1.73 14.35 16.35
C LYS A 170 -1.12 15.34 15.35
N ASP A 171 0.16 15.18 15.01
CA ASP A 171 0.86 16.05 14.08
C ASP A 171 0.38 15.86 12.63
N GLU A 172 0.02 14.64 12.21
CA GLU A 172 -0.50 14.42 10.86
C GLU A 172 -1.94 14.91 10.69
N LYS A 173 -2.81 14.79 11.70
CA LYS A 173 -4.17 15.36 11.63
C LYS A 173 -4.12 16.88 11.50
N LYS A 174 -3.16 17.51 12.19
CA LYS A 174 -2.89 18.95 12.08
C LYS A 174 -2.37 19.31 10.68
N LYS A 175 -1.35 18.61 10.18
CA LYS A 175 -0.80 18.84 8.82
C LYS A 175 -1.79 18.56 7.70
N ALA A 176 -2.65 17.55 7.81
CA ALA A 176 -3.66 17.24 6.80
C ALA A 176 -4.82 18.26 6.80
N ALA A 177 -5.15 18.83 7.96
CA ALA A 177 -6.09 19.95 8.04
C ALA A 177 -5.47 21.22 7.44
N GLU A 178 -4.23 21.56 7.83
CA GLU A 178 -3.48 22.68 7.27
C GLU A 178 -3.30 22.57 5.74
N TYR A 179 -3.02 21.38 5.21
CA TYR A 179 -2.90 21.18 3.75
C TYR A 179 -4.24 21.33 3.01
N ARG A 180 -5.35 20.93 3.63
CA ARG A 180 -6.70 21.12 3.07
C ARG A 180 -7.11 22.59 3.05
N ASP A 181 -6.73 23.33 4.09
CA ASP A 181 -7.10 24.74 4.25
C ASP A 181 -6.21 25.68 3.43
N ASN A 182 -5.01 25.23 3.02
CA ASN A 182 -4.06 26.01 2.21
C ASN A 182 -4.04 25.66 0.71
N ILE A 183 -5.00 24.86 0.21
CA ILE A 183 -5.16 24.52 -1.22
C ILE A 183 -6.36 25.25 -1.87
N ILE A 184 -6.88 26.27 -1.21
CA ILE A 184 -7.85 27.21 -1.80
C ILE A 184 -7.19 28.58 -1.95
#